data_AF-G9YGA5-F1
#
_entry.id   AF-G9YGA5-F1
#
_cell.length_a   1.000
_cell.length_b   1.000
_cell.length_c   1.000
_cell.angle_alpha   90.00
_cell.angle_beta   90.00
_cell.angle_gamma   90.00
#
_symmetry.space_group_name_H-M   'P 1'
#
loop_
_entity.id
_entity.type
_entity.pdbx_description
1 polymer ?
#
loop_
_entity_poly.entity_id
_entity_poly.type
_entity_poly.pdbx_seq_one_letter_code
_entity_poly.pdbx_strand_id
1 'polypeptide(L)'
;MARLRLAIKKDNALQFLSHLDFARAVRLIVIRADLPVLYSEGFNPHMKLSFASALGVGVAADEEFMDLELAKEIPVDDVMARMNEKSPLGFAVLCGKYIDQKAPKLMAGGQLCRLYLTRPRDGEDYGKRPGTVITVI
;
A
#
# COMPACT_ATOMS: atom_id res chain seq x y z
N MET A 1 20.13 -7.77 2.96
CA MET A 1 18.96 -7.58 2.08
C MET A 1 17.76 -8.26 2.71
N ALA A 2 16.78 -7.46 3.14
CA ALA A 2 15.60 -7.93 3.84
C ALA A 2 14.34 -7.53 3.06
N ARG A 3 13.36 -8.44 2.96
CA ARG A 3 12.08 -8.17 2.29
C ARG A 3 11.03 -7.94 3.37
N LEU A 4 10.53 -6.70 3.43
CA LEU A 4 9.52 -6.28 4.39
C LEU A 4 8.16 -6.22 3.68
N ARG A 5 7.20 -7.02 4.15
CA ARG A 5 5.81 -6.95 3.71
C ARG A 5 5.04 -6.02 4.62
N LEU A 6 4.35 -5.05 4.06
CA LEU A 6 3.54 -4.07 4.77
C LEU A 6 2.07 -4.20 4.34
N ALA A 7 1.17 -4.11 5.30
CA ALA A 7 -0.24 -3.84 5.05
C ALA A 7 -0.44 -2.33 5.10
N ILE A 8 -1.03 -1.77 4.05
CA ILE A 8 -1.28 -0.35 3.89
C ILE A 8 -2.77 -0.10 3.66
N LYS A 9 -3.23 1.06 4.12
CA LYS A 9 -4.56 1.58 3.85
C LYS A 9 -4.48 2.64 2.75
N LYS A 10 -5.43 2.59 1.82
CA LYS A 10 -5.64 3.56 0.74
C LYS A 10 -7.08 4.06 0.81
N ASP A 11 -7.29 5.32 1.18
CA ASP A 11 -8.61 5.90 1.43
C ASP A 11 -8.67 7.36 0.98
N ASN A 12 -9.84 7.99 1.11
CA ASN A 12 -10.08 9.40 0.83
C ASN A 12 -9.61 9.78 -0.59
N ALA A 13 -8.93 10.92 -0.78
CA ALA A 13 -8.47 11.40 -2.08
C ALA A 13 -7.52 10.42 -2.80
N LEU A 14 -6.83 9.53 -2.07
CA LEU A 14 -5.92 8.57 -2.68
C LEU A 14 -6.64 7.49 -3.48
N GLN A 15 -7.92 7.24 -3.20
CA GLN A 15 -8.72 6.30 -3.99
C GLN A 15 -8.80 6.71 -5.46
N PHE A 16 -8.68 8.00 -5.76
CA PHE A 16 -8.74 8.54 -7.12
C PHE A 16 -7.39 8.51 -7.85
N LEU A 17 -6.32 8.04 -7.22
CA LEU A 17 -5.05 7.83 -7.89
C LEU A 17 -5.07 6.53 -8.70
N SER A 18 -4.53 6.62 -9.92
CA SER A 18 -4.18 5.44 -10.72
C SER A 18 -3.16 4.59 -9.96
N HIS A 19 -3.01 3.31 -10.33
CA HIS A 19 -2.01 2.46 -9.72
C HIS A 19 -0.58 3.04 -9.82
N LEU A 20 -0.22 3.64 -10.97
CA LEU A 20 1.11 4.22 -11.18
C LEU A 20 1.34 5.48 -10.33
N ASP A 21 0.32 6.33 -10.21
CA ASP A 21 0.39 7.54 -9.38
C ASP A 21 0.44 7.19 -7.90
N PHE A 22 -0.34 6.18 -7.48
CA PHE A 22 -0.27 5.66 -6.12
C PHE A 22 1.10 5.06 -5.82
N ALA A 23 1.64 4.23 -6.70
CA ALA A 23 2.99 3.70 -6.56
C ALA A 23 4.04 4.82 -6.50
N ARG A 24 3.85 5.90 -7.26
CA ARG A 24 4.71 7.10 -7.19
C ARG A 24 4.58 7.81 -5.84
N ALA A 25 3.37 7.96 -5.31
CA ALA A 25 3.14 8.56 -4.00
C ALA A 25 3.82 7.74 -2.89
N VAL A 26 3.68 6.42 -2.91
CA VAL A 26 4.35 5.51 -1.97
C VAL A 26 5.87 5.62 -2.06
N ARG A 27 6.45 5.67 -3.27
CA ARG A 27 7.90 5.92 -3.43
C ARG A 27 8.33 7.22 -2.77
N LEU A 28 7.57 8.29 -2.92
CA LEU A 28 7.90 9.57 -2.30
C LEU A 28 7.75 9.53 -0.77
N ILE A 29 6.76 8.81 -0.23
CA ILE A 29 6.61 8.59 1.22
C ILE A 29 7.84 7.85 1.75
N VAL A 30 8.24 6.77 1.07
CA VAL A 30 9.42 5.96 1.44
C VAL A 30 10.72 6.78 1.41
N ILE A 31 10.90 7.63 0.39
CA ILE A 31 12.06 8.55 0.31
C ILE A 31 12.03 9.56 1.46
N ARG A 32 10.85 10.17 1.75
CA ARG A 32 10.71 11.14 2.85
C ARG A 32 10.87 10.52 4.24
N ALA A 33 10.53 9.24 4.38
CA ALA A 33 10.70 8.46 5.59
C ALA A 33 12.16 8.02 5.83
N ASP A 34 13.08 8.35 4.90
CA ASP A 34 14.51 8.02 4.97
C ASP A 34 14.75 6.53 5.25
N LEU A 35 14.01 5.67 4.55
CA LEU A 35 14.13 4.23 4.69
C LEU A 35 15.33 3.71 3.87
N PRO A 36 16.12 2.75 4.38
CA PRO A 36 17.28 2.20 3.69
C PRO A 36 16.85 1.20 2.61
N VAL A 37 16.19 1.68 1.56
CA VAL A 37 15.64 0.84 0.48
C VAL A 37 16.66 0.46 -0.58
N LEU A 38 16.47 -0.71 -1.18
CA LEU A 38 17.25 -1.18 -2.30
C LEU A 38 16.67 -0.69 -3.63
N TYR A 39 17.57 -0.49 -4.58
CA TYR A 39 17.26 -0.15 -5.96
C TYR A 39 17.71 -1.29 -6.87
N SER A 40 17.09 -1.38 -8.05
CA SER A 40 17.51 -2.31 -9.10
C SER A 40 18.90 -1.94 -9.63
N GLU A 41 19.67 -2.95 -10.02
CA GLU A 41 20.94 -2.75 -10.72
C GLU A 41 20.68 -2.46 -12.21
N GLY A 42 21.40 -1.49 -12.79
CA GLY A 42 21.30 -1.15 -14.22
C GLY A 42 21.26 0.36 -14.49
N PHE A 43 21.02 0.72 -15.76
CA PHE A 43 21.07 2.11 -16.24
C PHE A 43 19.87 2.98 -15.76
N ASN A 44 18.79 2.37 -15.27
CA ASN A 44 17.62 3.05 -14.71
C ASN A 44 17.24 2.43 -13.35
N PRO A 45 17.92 2.80 -12.26
CA PRO A 45 17.66 2.25 -10.94
C PRO A 45 16.24 2.62 -10.47
N HIS A 46 15.39 1.61 -10.31
CA HIS A 46 14.08 1.77 -9.71
C HIS A 46 14.06 1.17 -8.30
N MET A 47 13.35 1.83 -7.39
CA MET A 47 13.13 1.32 -6.04
C MET A 47 12.48 -0.06 -6.11
N LYS A 48 13.02 -1.02 -5.37
CA LYS A 48 12.49 -2.38 -5.31
C LYS A 48 11.26 -2.42 -4.39
N LEU A 49 10.14 -2.03 -4.98
CA LEU A 49 8.81 -1.95 -4.40
C LEU A 49 7.84 -2.75 -5.28
N SER A 50 6.99 -3.56 -4.67
CA SER A 50 5.94 -4.30 -5.39
C SER A 50 4.63 -4.30 -4.61
N PHE A 51 3.51 -4.28 -5.33
CA PHE A 51 2.17 -4.30 -4.77
C PHE A 51 1.52 -5.66 -4.99
N ALA A 52 0.54 -5.96 -4.15
CA ALA A 52 -0.22 -7.18 -4.21
C ALA A 52 -1.26 -7.17 -5.32
N SER A 53 -1.79 -6.01 -5.67
CA SER A 53 -2.70 -5.84 -6.80
C SER A 53 -2.54 -4.45 -7.39
N ALA A 54 -3.06 -4.27 -8.60
CA ALA A 54 -3.22 -2.95 -9.21
C ALA A 54 -4.66 -2.47 -8.97
N LEU A 55 -4.91 -1.82 -7.83
CA LEU A 55 -6.22 -1.27 -7.54
C LEU A 55 -6.62 -0.20 -8.56
N GLY A 56 -7.86 -0.29 -9.03
CA GLY A 56 -8.46 0.68 -9.95
C GLY A 56 -8.64 2.06 -9.32
N VAL A 57 -8.80 3.06 -10.19
CA VAL A 57 -9.21 4.41 -9.77
C VAL A 57 -10.61 4.35 -9.17
N GLY A 58 -10.84 5.10 -8.09
CA GLY A 58 -12.09 5.09 -7.33
C GLY A 58 -12.19 3.96 -6.31
N VAL A 59 -11.17 3.10 -6.20
CA VAL A 59 -11.16 1.99 -5.23
C VAL A 59 -10.33 2.38 -4.02
N ALA A 60 -10.99 2.39 -2.86
CA ALA A 60 -10.35 2.41 -1.55
C ALA A 60 -10.03 0.98 -1.10
N ALA A 61 -8.96 0.83 -0.31
CA ALA A 61 -8.58 -0.42 0.32
C ALA A 61 -8.31 -0.18 1.81
N ASP A 62 -9.03 -0.92 2.66
CA ASP A 62 -8.75 -0.92 4.08
C ASP A 62 -7.42 -1.64 4.38
N GLU A 63 -7.10 -2.71 3.63
CA GLU A 63 -5.84 -3.43 3.69
C GLU A 63 -5.38 -3.83 2.29
N GLU A 64 -4.26 -3.27 1.84
CA GLU A 64 -3.54 -3.65 0.62
C GLU A 64 -2.11 -4.02 1.01
N PHE A 65 -1.56 -5.08 0.41
CA PHE A 65 -0.20 -5.50 0.72
C PHE A 65 0.82 -4.92 -0.26
N MET A 66 1.99 -4.57 0.26
CA MET A 66 3.15 -4.21 -0.54
C MET A 66 4.42 -4.80 0.05
N ASP A 67 5.39 -5.12 -0.81
CA ASP A 67 6.71 -5.58 -0.40
C ASP A 67 7.75 -4.51 -0.74
N LEU A 68 8.60 -4.22 0.25
CA LEU A 68 9.73 -3.31 0.15
C LEU A 68 11.02 -4.08 0.43
N GLU A 69 12.02 -3.95 -0.45
CA GLU A 69 13.34 -4.54 -0.21
C GLU A 69 14.26 -3.51 0.43
N LEU A 70 14.79 -3.84 1.61
CA LEU A 70 15.66 -3.01 2.42
C LEU A 70 17.11 -3.50 2.37
N ALA A 71 18.05 -2.55 2.37
CA ALA A 71 19.49 -2.82 2.42
C ALA A 71 19.87 -3.42 3.78
N LYS A 72 19.29 -2.88 4.86
CA LYS A 72 19.43 -3.35 6.25
C LYS A 72 18.07 -3.47 6.93
N GLU A 73 17.97 -4.38 7.88
CA GLU A 73 16.80 -4.48 8.74
C GLU A 73 16.77 -3.31 9.72
N ILE A 74 15.56 -2.79 9.96
CA ILE A 74 15.25 -1.79 10.96
C ILE A 74 13.95 -2.23 11.64
N PRO A 75 13.68 -1.82 12.89
CA PRO A 75 12.45 -2.20 13.58
C PRO A 75 11.21 -1.89 12.72
N VAL A 76 10.28 -2.83 12.64
CA VAL A 76 9.06 -2.64 11.84
C VAL A 76 8.27 -1.43 12.35
N ASP A 77 8.23 -1.25 13.67
CA ASP A 77 7.57 -0.10 14.30
C ASP A 77 8.20 1.23 13.88
N ASP A 78 9.52 1.29 13.71
CA ASP A 78 10.22 2.48 13.21
C ASP A 78 9.85 2.76 11.74
N VAL A 79 9.77 1.72 10.91
CA VAL A 79 9.33 1.85 9.51
C VAL A 79 7.92 2.41 9.47
N MET A 80 7.01 1.83 10.25
CA MET A 80 5.61 2.24 10.31
C MET A 80 5.48 3.69 10.78
N ALA A 81 6.15 4.05 11.87
CA ALA A 81 6.12 5.41 12.42
C ALA A 81 6.62 6.44 11.40
N ARG A 82 7.80 6.21 10.80
CA ARG A 82 8.39 7.13 9.82
C ARG A 82 7.54 7.28 8.56
N MET A 83 7.01 6.16 8.05
CA MET A 83 6.13 6.22 6.88
C MET A 83 4.84 6.98 7.20
N ASN A 84 4.18 6.67 8.32
CA ASN A 84 2.92 7.31 8.71
C ASN A 84 3.10 8.81 8.97
N GLU A 85 4.23 9.22 9.56
CA GLU A 85 4.54 10.63 9.79
C GLU A 85 4.68 11.44 8.48
N LYS A 86 5.17 10.81 7.41
CA LYS A 86 5.40 11.46 6.10
C LYS A 86 4.28 11.21 5.08
N SER A 87 3.21 10.54 5.52
CA SER A 87 2.09 10.14 4.67
C SER A 87 1.02 11.22 4.56
N PRO A 88 0.39 11.39 3.39
CA PRO A 88 -0.79 12.24 3.26
C PRO A 88 -2.01 11.58 3.94
N LEU A 89 -3.03 12.39 4.21
CA LEU A 89 -4.32 11.89 4.69
C LEU A 89 -4.87 10.82 3.74
N GLY A 90 -5.30 9.69 4.30
CA GLY A 90 -5.83 8.54 3.54
C GLY A 90 -4.80 7.45 3.27
N PHE A 91 -3.51 7.65 3.57
CA PHE A 91 -2.50 6.58 3.59
C PHE A 91 -2.12 6.26 5.02
N ALA A 92 -2.05 4.96 5.35
CA ALA A 92 -1.46 4.51 6.60
C ALA A 92 -0.81 3.13 6.42
N VAL A 93 0.33 2.89 7.06
CA VAL A 93 0.88 1.56 7.28
C VAL A 93 0.26 1.00 8.56
N LEU A 94 -0.41 -0.14 8.42
CA LEU A 94 -1.18 -0.78 9.49
C LEU A 94 -0.36 -1.80 10.27
N CYS A 95 0.42 -2.62 9.56
CA CYS A 95 1.33 -3.58 10.15
C CYS A 95 2.42 -3.98 9.15
N GLY A 96 3.47 -4.64 9.65
CA GLY A 96 4.55 -5.13 8.81
C GLY A 96 5.16 -6.43 9.32
N LYS A 97 5.74 -7.21 8.41
CA LYS A 97 6.48 -8.43 8.75
C LYS A 97 7.61 -8.67 7.75
N TYR A 98 8.79 -9.01 8.26
CA TYR A 98 9.87 -9.53 7.44
C TYR A 98 9.53 -10.93 6.93
N ILE A 99 9.72 -11.13 5.62
CA ILE A 99 9.45 -12.39 4.93
C ILE A 99 10.72 -12.94 4.31
N ASP A 100 10.79 -14.26 4.19
CA ASP A 100 11.89 -14.93 3.48
C ASP A 100 11.93 -14.46 2.01
N GLN A 101 13.13 -14.32 1.46
CA GLN A 101 13.29 -13.92 0.05
C GLN A 101 12.67 -14.93 -0.92
N LYS A 102 12.65 -16.22 -0.57
CA LYS A 102 12.02 -17.30 -1.33
C LYS A 102 10.50 -17.34 -1.17
N ALA A 103 9.93 -16.53 -0.26
CA ALA A 103 8.49 -16.46 -0.11
C ALA A 103 7.82 -16.02 -1.43
N PRO A 104 6.62 -16.53 -1.74
CA PRO A 104 5.91 -16.17 -2.96
C PRO A 104 5.82 -14.66 -3.15
N LYS A 105 5.91 -14.23 -4.42
CA LYS A 105 5.55 -12.86 -4.80
C LYS A 105 4.10 -12.59 -4.40
N LEU A 106 3.79 -11.36 -4.00
CA LEU A 106 2.45 -11.00 -3.51
C LEU A 106 1.33 -11.42 -4.48
N MET A 107 1.55 -11.23 -5.78
CA MET A 107 0.61 -11.62 -6.84
C MET A 107 0.32 -13.13 -6.90
N ALA A 108 1.23 -13.98 -6.42
CA ALA A 108 1.11 -15.43 -6.50
C ALA A 108 0.36 -16.05 -5.31
N GLY A 109 0.18 -15.30 -4.21
CA GLY A 109 -0.36 -15.83 -2.95
C GLY A 109 -1.88 -16.00 -2.89
N GLY A 110 -2.62 -15.53 -3.91
CA GLY A 110 -4.07 -15.38 -3.84
C GLY A 110 -4.47 -14.25 -2.88
N GLN A 111 -5.38 -13.38 -3.30
CA GLN A 111 -5.91 -12.31 -2.46
C GLN A 111 -7.42 -12.40 -2.43
N LEU A 112 -7.97 -12.46 -1.22
CA LEU A 112 -9.40 -12.42 -0.99
C LEU A 112 -9.78 -10.96 -0.74
N CYS A 113 -10.47 -10.37 -1.69
CA CYS A 113 -10.92 -8.98 -1.62
C CYS A 113 -12.43 -8.96 -1.40
N ARG A 114 -12.89 -8.31 -0.32
CA ARG A 114 -14.32 -8.02 -0.15
C ARG A 114 -14.61 -6.63 -0.66
N LEU A 115 -15.40 -6.54 -1.72
CA LEU A 115 -15.80 -5.27 -2.32
C LEU A 115 -17.05 -4.74 -1.62
N TYR A 116 -16.98 -3.51 -1.11
CA TYR A 116 -18.14 -2.78 -0.60
C TYR A 116 -18.54 -1.73 -1.63
N LEU A 117 -19.78 -1.80 -2.12
CA LEU A 117 -20.33 -0.79 -3.02
C LEU A 117 -21.03 0.29 -2.19
N THR A 118 -20.54 1.51 -2.25
CA THR A 118 -21.24 2.66 -1.68
C THR A 118 -22.26 3.17 -2.69
N ARG A 119 -23.55 3.12 -2.34
CA ARG A 119 -24.59 3.79 -3.11
C ARG A 119 -24.42 5.31 -2.93
N PRO A 120 -24.28 6.12 -3.99
CA PRO A 120 -24.30 7.57 -3.85
C PRO A 120 -25.65 7.97 -3.25
N ARG A 121 -25.60 8.68 -2.12
CA ARG A 121 -26.76 9.33 -1.52
C ARG A 121 -26.91 10.67 -2.21
N ASP A 122 -28.12 11.04 -2.63
CA ASP A 122 -28.38 12.31 -3.29
C ASP A 122 -27.85 13.47 -2.42
N GLY A 123 -26.72 14.07 -2.83
CA GLY A 123 -26.23 15.35 -2.31
C GLY A 123 -25.31 15.36 -1.08
N GLU A 124 -24.77 14.24 -0.56
CA GLU A 124 -23.84 14.30 0.59
C GLU A 124 -22.52 13.54 0.43
N ASP A 125 -21.51 14.14 1.08
CA ASP A 125 -20.06 13.92 1.05
C ASP A 125 -19.61 12.44 1.14
N TYR A 126 -18.60 12.07 0.34
CA TYR A 126 -18.01 10.72 0.26
C TYR A 126 -17.31 10.25 1.55
N GLY A 127 -17.41 11.00 2.65
CA GLY A 127 -16.65 10.84 3.89
C GLY A 127 -17.29 10.01 5.01
N LYS A 128 -18.55 9.54 4.89
CA LYS A 128 -19.20 8.79 5.98
C LYS A 128 -19.90 7.50 5.51
N ARG A 129 -19.38 6.36 5.97
CA ARG A 129 -19.95 5.00 5.77
C ARG A 129 -21.22 4.82 6.64
N PRO A 130 -22.29 4.23 6.08
CA PRO A 130 -22.63 2.86 6.48
C PRO A 130 -22.93 2.01 5.24
N GLY A 131 -22.04 1.08 4.90
CA GLY A 131 -22.12 0.28 3.68
C GLY A 131 -22.83 -1.05 3.90
N THR A 132 -23.88 -1.31 3.12
CA THR A 132 -24.51 -2.62 2.96
C THR A 132 -23.52 -3.62 2.38
N VAL A 133 -23.49 -4.83 2.94
CA VAL A 133 -22.59 -5.93 2.55
C VAL A 133 -23.19 -6.70 1.38
N ILE A 134 -22.48 -6.75 0.24
CA ILE A 134 -22.75 -7.74 -0.80
C ILE A 134 -21.44 -8.48 -1.06
N THR A 135 -21.39 -9.75 -0.67
CA THR A 135 -20.25 -10.65 -0.89
C THR A 135 -20.30 -11.16 -2.33
N VAL A 136 -19.22 -10.96 -3.09
CA VAL A 136 -18.99 -11.69 -4.35
C VAL A 136 -17.73 -12.52 -4.15
N ILE A 137 -17.86 -13.82 -4.43
CA ILE A 137 -16.85 -14.89 -4.25
C ILE A 137 -16.01 -14.98 -5.53
#